data_AF-A0A2H1L0X1-F1
#
_entry.id   AF-A0A2H1L0X1-F1
#
_cell.length_a   1.000
_cell.length_b   1.000
_cell.length_c   1.000
_cell.angle_alpha   90.00
_cell.angle_beta   90.00
_cell.angle_gamma   90.00
#
_symmetry.space_group_name_H-M   'P 1'
#
loop_
_entity.id
_entity.type
_entity.pdbx_description
1 polymer ?
#
loop_
_entity_poly.entity_id
_entity_poly.type
_entity_poly.pdbx_seq_one_letter_code
_entity_poly.pdbx_strand_id
1 'polypeptide(L)'
;MDTHSDSLPTGDRGGDRPTPEEARRMLADAARIGHRTPEAVPSVLISFAILCATGTMATLGVHLAARMIPGSTFNAPLAVTLMAMAWVFVAIIVPFLFRRPLRRGLATRWLIYMGSWGVLWAASMLLGDSSAALVLAPLFLVLFMIAAATEAKRTRTAQAEEEAAQSAVVDGEAP
;
A
#
# COMPACT_ATOMS: atom_id res chain seq x y z
N MET A 1 19.25 -54.49 27.76
CA MET A 1 18.07 -53.59 27.86
C MET A 1 18.66 -52.27 28.27
N ASP A 2 19.18 -51.57 27.27
CA ASP A 2 20.13 -50.48 27.42
C ASP A 2 19.44 -49.22 26.93
N THR A 3 19.21 -48.31 27.86
CA THR A 3 18.54 -47.04 27.68
C THR A 3 19.48 -46.08 26.96
N HIS A 4 19.37 -46.04 25.63
CA HIS A 4 20.01 -45.03 24.79
C HIS A 4 19.37 -43.66 25.11
N SER A 5 20.01 -42.89 25.98
CA SER A 5 19.67 -41.48 26.23
C SER A 5 20.16 -40.64 25.07
N ASP A 6 19.24 -40.31 24.19
CA ASP A 6 19.41 -39.36 23.08
C ASP A 6 19.76 -37.98 23.64
N SER A 7 21.03 -37.61 23.54
CA SER A 7 21.52 -36.30 23.92
C SER A 7 21.30 -35.37 22.74
N LEU A 8 20.28 -34.52 22.82
CA LEU A 8 20.06 -33.46 21.83
C LEU A 8 21.32 -32.59 21.72
N PRO A 9 21.85 -32.35 20.50
CA PRO A 9 22.95 -31.42 20.33
C PRO A 9 22.47 -30.01 20.65
N THR A 10 22.86 -29.53 21.83
CA THR A 10 22.80 -28.13 22.22
C THR A 10 23.86 -27.40 21.40
N GLY A 11 23.49 -27.04 20.18
CA GLY A 11 24.28 -26.22 19.29
C GLY A 11 24.64 -24.89 19.97
N ASP A 12 25.92 -24.80 20.30
CA ASP A 12 26.69 -23.64 20.70
C ASP A 12 26.21 -22.36 19.99
N ARG A 13 25.58 -21.45 20.75
CA ARG A 13 25.30 -20.06 20.32
C ARG A 13 26.47 -19.15 20.72
N GLY A 14 27.69 -19.59 20.46
CA GLY A 14 28.92 -18.87 20.73
C GLY A 14 29.42 -18.11 19.50
N GLY A 15 29.18 -16.80 19.48
CA GLY A 15 30.16 -15.79 19.03
C GLY A 15 30.76 -15.84 17.61
N ASP A 16 30.31 -16.67 16.69
CA ASP A 16 30.92 -16.72 15.36
C ASP A 16 30.39 -15.58 14.49
N ARG A 17 31.22 -14.54 14.34
CA ARG A 17 30.95 -13.50 13.35
C ARG A 17 31.05 -14.17 11.99
N PRO A 18 30.01 -14.07 11.14
CA PRO A 18 30.02 -14.71 9.84
C PRO A 18 31.31 -14.35 9.11
N THR A 19 32.00 -15.36 8.59
CA THR A 19 33.23 -15.14 7.85
C THR A 19 32.96 -14.19 6.66
N PRO A 20 33.94 -13.43 6.16
CA PRO A 20 33.72 -12.50 5.05
C PRO A 20 33.07 -13.17 3.82
N GLU A 21 33.41 -14.42 3.55
CA GLU A 21 32.81 -15.26 2.51
C GLU A 21 31.34 -15.62 2.82
N GLU A 22 31.01 -15.99 4.06
CA GLU A 22 29.63 -16.24 4.48
C GLU A 22 28.79 -14.97 4.47
N ALA A 23 29.34 -13.83 4.91
CA ALA A 23 28.66 -12.55 4.83
C ALA A 23 28.36 -12.16 3.37
N ARG A 24 29.29 -12.42 2.44
CA ARG A 24 29.06 -12.23 1.00
C ARG A 24 28.01 -13.18 0.45
N ARG A 25 28.02 -14.45 0.85
CA ARG A 25 26.99 -15.43 0.46
C ARG A 25 25.62 -15.05 1.01
N MET A 26 25.53 -14.66 2.27
CA MET A 26 24.29 -14.20 2.90
C MET A 26 23.76 -12.91 2.26
N LEU A 27 24.64 -11.97 1.88
CA LEU A 27 24.25 -10.77 1.12
C LEU A 27 23.80 -11.12 -0.31
N ALA A 28 24.48 -12.05 -0.98
CA ALA A 28 24.10 -12.53 -2.31
C ALA A 28 22.76 -13.28 -2.27
N ASP A 29 22.51 -14.07 -1.23
CA ASP A 29 21.25 -14.77 -1.02
C ASP A 29 20.15 -13.80 -0.58
N ALA A 30 20.44 -12.81 0.26
CA ALA A 30 19.50 -11.74 0.58
C ALA A 30 19.14 -10.89 -0.64
N ALA A 31 20.10 -10.61 -1.53
CA ALA A 31 19.84 -9.96 -2.81
C ALA A 31 19.00 -10.86 -3.73
N ARG A 32 19.31 -12.16 -3.81
CA ARG A 32 18.56 -13.15 -4.59
C ARG A 32 17.13 -13.34 -4.09
N ILE A 33 16.92 -13.35 -2.77
CA ILE A 33 15.61 -13.40 -2.12
C ILE A 33 14.87 -12.08 -2.33
N GLY A 34 15.56 -10.95 -2.24
CA GLY A 34 15.02 -9.63 -2.57
C GLY A 34 14.54 -9.52 -4.02
N HIS A 35 15.17 -10.25 -4.95
CA HIS A 35 14.76 -10.34 -6.35
C HIS A 35 13.68 -11.40 -6.64
N ARG A 36 13.51 -12.41 -5.76
CA ARG A 36 12.47 -13.46 -5.90
C ARG A 36 11.19 -13.18 -5.13
N THR A 37 11.16 -12.15 -4.29
CA THR A 37 9.91 -11.75 -3.66
C THR A 37 9.10 -11.06 -4.75
N PRO A 38 7.99 -11.66 -5.25
CA PRO A 38 7.15 -10.98 -6.24
C PRO A 38 6.83 -9.61 -5.68
N GLU A 39 7.13 -8.54 -6.44
CA GLU A 39 7.03 -7.14 -5.99
C GLU A 39 5.78 -6.99 -5.12
N ALA A 40 6.00 -7.02 -3.80
CA ALA A 40 4.92 -7.04 -2.84
C ALA A 40 4.07 -5.81 -3.13
N VAL A 41 2.74 -6.00 -3.23
CA VAL A 41 1.74 -4.98 -3.57
C VAL A 41 2.29 -3.58 -3.27
N PRO A 42 2.50 -2.73 -4.30
CA PRO A 42 3.17 -1.45 -4.13
C PRO A 42 2.67 -0.76 -2.87
N SER A 43 3.55 -0.46 -1.91
CA SER A 43 3.16 0.16 -0.61
C SER A 43 2.25 1.40 -0.77
N VAL A 44 2.40 2.06 -1.92
CA VAL A 44 1.57 3.13 -2.44
C VAL A 44 0.09 2.75 -2.56
N LEU A 45 -0.25 1.55 -3.06
CA LEU A 45 -1.63 1.05 -3.14
C LEU A 45 -2.22 0.80 -1.76
N ILE A 46 -1.44 0.32 -0.80
CA ILE A 46 -1.92 0.13 0.58
C ILE A 46 -2.31 1.48 1.18
N SER A 47 -1.45 2.48 1.02
CA SER A 47 -1.74 3.86 1.45
C SER A 47 -2.96 4.43 0.73
N PHE A 48 -3.09 4.16 -0.57
CA PHE A 48 -4.25 4.58 -1.37
C PHE A 48 -5.55 3.90 -0.93
N ALA A 49 -5.51 2.61 -0.57
CA ALA A 49 -6.66 1.87 -0.04
C ALA A 49 -7.16 2.51 1.26
N ILE A 50 -6.25 2.84 2.18
CA ILE A 50 -6.55 3.51 3.45
C ILE A 50 -7.20 4.88 3.19
N LEU A 51 -6.66 5.64 2.23
CA LEU A 51 -7.22 6.94 1.84
C LEU A 51 -8.63 6.82 1.25
N CYS A 52 -8.87 5.83 0.38
CA CYS A 52 -10.20 5.60 -0.17
C CYS A 52 -11.19 5.19 0.92
N ALA A 53 -10.81 4.28 1.83
CA ALA A 53 -11.66 3.91 2.97
C ALA A 53 -11.98 5.11 3.86
N THR A 54 -10.98 5.95 4.15
CA THR A 54 -11.14 7.17 4.94
C THR A 54 -12.05 8.18 4.22
N GLY A 55 -11.90 8.35 2.91
CA GLY A 55 -12.75 9.22 2.09
C GLY A 55 -14.21 8.77 2.09
N THR A 56 -14.46 7.46 1.97
CA THR A 56 -15.80 6.87 2.09
C THR A 56 -16.41 7.15 3.46
N MET A 57 -15.67 6.84 4.54
CA MET A 57 -16.14 7.07 5.91
C MET A 57 -16.41 8.56 6.20
N ALA A 58 -15.53 9.45 5.74
CA ALA A 58 -15.71 10.89 5.90
C ALA A 58 -16.97 11.39 5.17
N THR A 59 -17.18 10.96 3.93
CA THR A 59 -18.36 11.34 3.13
C THR A 59 -19.66 10.89 3.81
N LEU A 60 -19.71 9.63 4.25
CA LEU A 60 -20.87 9.09 4.97
C LEU A 60 -21.07 9.77 6.34
N GLY A 61 -19.98 10.07 7.04
CA GLY A 61 -20.00 10.74 8.33
C GLY A 61 -20.58 12.15 8.23
N VAL A 62 -20.15 12.95 7.24
CA VAL A 62 -20.70 14.30 6.99
C VAL A 62 -22.19 14.21 6.65
N HIS A 63 -22.56 13.27 5.79
CA HIS A 63 -23.94 13.04 5.39
C HIS A 63 -24.85 12.64 6.56
N LEU A 64 -24.35 11.82 7.47
CA LEU A 64 -25.09 11.43 8.68
C LEU A 64 -25.13 12.58 9.70
N ALA A 65 -24.04 13.31 9.87
CA ALA A 65 -23.95 14.43 10.78
C ALA A 65 -24.89 15.59 10.39
N ALA A 66 -25.11 15.81 9.10
CA ALA A 66 -26.08 16.79 8.60
C ALA A 66 -27.54 16.46 8.99
N ARG A 67 -27.82 15.20 9.38
CA ARG A 67 -29.14 14.73 9.81
C ARG A 67 -29.29 14.57 11.31
N MET A 68 -28.22 14.78 12.08
CA MET A 68 -28.33 14.81 13.54
C MET A 68 -29.01 16.11 13.97
N ILE A 69 -29.91 16.01 14.95
CA ILE A 69 -30.57 17.18 15.54
C ILE A 69 -29.48 18.10 16.10
N PRO A 70 -29.41 19.38 15.69
CA PRO A 70 -28.40 20.28 16.20
C PRO A 70 -28.56 20.47 17.71
N GLY A 71 -27.59 20.01 18.49
CA GLY A 71 -27.43 20.50 19.87
C GLY A 71 -26.92 21.94 19.81
N SER A 72 -27.45 22.83 20.64
CA SER A 72 -27.11 24.26 20.62
C SER A 72 -25.62 24.59 20.80
N THR A 73 -24.80 23.61 21.18
CA THR A 73 -23.36 23.73 21.45
C THR A 73 -22.47 22.88 20.55
N PHE A 74 -23.01 22.00 19.70
CA PHE A 74 -22.21 21.02 18.95
C PHE A 74 -22.55 20.98 17.47
N ASN A 75 -21.61 21.42 16.63
CA ASN A 75 -21.70 21.32 15.18
C ASN A 75 -21.09 19.98 14.71
N ALA A 76 -21.93 18.95 14.64
CA ALA A 76 -21.52 17.59 14.27
C ALA A 76 -20.86 17.52 12.86
N PRO A 77 -21.37 18.20 11.81
CA PRO A 77 -20.70 18.23 10.52
C PRO A 77 -19.26 18.75 10.60
N LEU A 78 -19.04 19.86 11.31
CA LEU A 78 -17.72 20.45 11.50
C LEU A 78 -16.77 19.47 12.21
N ALA A 79 -17.24 18.81 13.26
CA ALA A 79 -16.44 17.85 14.02
C ALA A 79 -15.99 16.66 13.14
N VAL A 80 -16.90 16.14 12.30
CA VAL A 80 -16.57 15.05 11.36
C VAL A 80 -15.57 15.52 10.30
N THR A 81 -15.76 16.72 9.73
CA THR A 81 -14.82 17.27 8.75
C THR A 81 -13.42 17.45 9.34
N LEU A 82 -13.30 17.98 10.56
CA LEU A 82 -12.02 18.17 11.23
C LEU A 82 -11.33 16.82 11.55
N MET A 83 -12.10 15.85 12.05
CA MET A 83 -11.59 14.50 12.30
C MET A 83 -11.11 13.85 10.99
N ALA A 84 -11.90 13.96 9.91
CA ALA A 84 -11.52 13.44 8.60
C ALA A 84 -10.25 14.10 8.06
N MET A 85 -10.12 15.43 8.17
CA MET A 85 -8.90 16.14 7.79
C MET A 85 -7.68 15.63 8.57
N ALA A 86 -7.79 15.43 9.89
CA ALA A 86 -6.69 14.93 10.69
C ALA A 86 -6.20 13.55 10.18
N TRP A 87 -7.12 12.63 9.88
CA TRP A 87 -6.78 11.32 9.33
C TRP A 87 -6.19 11.39 7.91
N VAL A 88 -6.68 12.30 7.07
CA VAL A 88 -6.10 12.55 5.74
C VAL A 88 -4.66 13.05 5.85
N PHE A 89 -4.39 13.97 6.77
CA PHE A 89 -3.02 14.44 7.03
C PHE A 89 -2.11 13.31 7.50
N VAL A 90 -2.57 12.45 8.42
CA VAL A 90 -1.80 11.26 8.85
C VAL A 90 -1.48 10.37 7.66
N ALA A 91 -2.48 10.08 6.81
CA ALA A 91 -2.32 9.21 5.65
C ALA A 91 -1.39 9.81 4.57
N ILE A 92 -1.31 11.14 4.45
CA ILE A 92 -0.37 11.82 3.54
C ILE A 92 1.03 11.88 4.16
N ILE A 93 1.16 12.25 5.44
CA ILE A 93 2.45 12.48 6.11
C ILE A 93 3.26 11.19 6.24
N VAL A 94 2.62 10.06 6.55
CA VAL A 94 3.30 8.77 6.73
C VAL A 94 4.17 8.39 5.51
N PRO A 95 3.65 8.36 4.27
CA PRO A 95 4.47 8.14 3.06
C PRO A 95 5.62 9.13 2.89
N PHE A 96 5.42 10.40 3.27
CA PHE A 96 6.45 11.44 3.17
C PHE A 96 7.54 11.32 4.23
N LEU A 97 7.25 10.74 5.41
CA LEU A 97 8.23 10.48 6.46
C LEU A 97 9.09 9.25 6.13
N PHE A 98 8.48 8.19 5.61
CA PHE A 98 9.17 6.95 5.26
C PHE A 98 9.84 7.00 3.88
N ARG A 99 10.49 8.13 3.54
CA ARG A 99 11.13 8.44 2.23
C ARG A 99 11.98 7.28 1.68
N ARG A 100 11.35 6.30 1.05
CA ARG A 100 12.00 5.45 0.05
C ARG A 100 11.99 6.25 -1.26
N PRO A 101 13.10 6.28 -2.01
CA PRO A 101 13.13 6.97 -3.29
C PRO A 101 12.08 6.32 -4.21
N LEU A 102 10.94 7.00 -4.38
CA LEU A 102 9.95 6.60 -5.37
C LEU A 102 10.63 6.71 -6.74
N ARG A 103 10.71 5.58 -7.46
CA ARG A 103 11.17 5.56 -8.86
C ARG A 103 10.34 6.60 -9.63
N ARG A 104 10.95 7.35 -10.55
CA ARG A 104 10.29 8.47 -11.29
C ARG A 104 8.90 8.11 -11.85
N GLY A 105 8.70 6.88 -12.32
CA GLY A 105 7.40 6.41 -12.82
C GLY A 105 6.32 6.20 -11.74
N LEU A 106 6.71 5.83 -10.52
CA LEU A 106 5.80 5.64 -9.38
C LEU A 106 5.31 6.98 -8.83
N ALA A 107 6.17 8.01 -8.82
CA ALA A 107 5.85 9.34 -8.32
C ALA A 107 4.75 10.03 -9.14
N THR A 108 4.85 10.02 -10.48
CA THR A 108 3.82 10.61 -11.35
C THR A 108 2.47 9.92 -11.18
N ARG A 109 2.47 8.59 -11.07
CA ARG A 109 1.23 7.80 -10.88
C ARG A 109 0.60 8.08 -9.53
N TRP A 110 1.40 8.17 -8.48
CA TRP A 110 0.96 8.56 -7.17
C TRP A 110 0.30 9.95 -7.15
N LEU A 111 0.88 10.92 -7.86
CA LEU A 111 0.29 12.25 -8.00
C LEU A 111 -1.07 12.21 -8.71
N ILE A 112 -1.25 11.35 -9.72
CA ILE A 112 -2.55 11.16 -10.39
C ILE A 112 -3.58 10.57 -9.43
N TYR A 113 -3.20 9.53 -8.68
CA TYR A 113 -4.08 8.92 -7.66
C TYR A 113 -4.45 9.92 -6.57
N MET A 114 -3.49 10.69 -6.06
CA MET A 114 -3.73 11.73 -5.06
C MET A 114 -4.59 12.89 -5.61
N GLY A 115 -4.35 13.32 -6.85
CA GLY A 115 -5.12 14.38 -7.48
C GLY A 115 -6.58 13.97 -7.67
N SER A 116 -6.82 12.79 -8.25
CA SER A 116 -8.18 12.26 -8.44
C SER A 116 -8.91 12.02 -7.11
N TRP A 117 -8.22 11.47 -6.12
CA TRP A 117 -8.77 11.29 -4.78
C TRP A 117 -9.09 12.65 -4.11
N GLY A 118 -8.19 13.62 -4.23
CA GLY A 118 -8.36 14.95 -3.64
C GLY A 118 -9.54 15.72 -4.25
N VAL A 119 -9.71 15.66 -5.57
CA VAL A 119 -10.88 16.23 -6.26
C VAL A 119 -12.17 15.57 -5.78
N LEU A 120 -12.19 14.23 -5.70
CA LEU A 120 -13.36 13.50 -5.23
C LEU A 120 -13.70 13.83 -3.77
N TRP A 121 -12.68 13.93 -2.92
CA TRP A 121 -12.83 14.30 -1.51
C TRP A 121 -13.36 15.72 -1.33
N ALA A 122 -12.82 16.69 -2.07
CA ALA A 122 -13.33 18.06 -2.04
C ALA A 122 -14.79 18.13 -2.48
N ALA A 123 -15.15 17.42 -3.55
CA ALA A 123 -16.54 17.32 -4.02
C ALA A 123 -17.46 16.71 -2.94
N SER A 124 -17.03 15.65 -2.27
CA SER A 124 -17.77 15.04 -1.16
C SER A 124 -17.99 15.98 0.02
N MET A 125 -17.00 16.80 0.39
CA MET A 125 -17.16 17.76 1.49
C MET A 125 -18.14 18.88 1.14
N LEU A 126 -18.13 19.35 -0.12
CA LEU A 126 -19.04 20.39 -0.60
C LEU A 126 -20.49 19.90 -0.77
N LEU A 127 -20.66 18.63 -1.18
CA LEU A 127 -21.96 18.03 -1.48
C LEU A 127 -22.47 17.10 -0.37
N GLY A 128 -21.83 17.12 0.80
CA GLY A 128 -22.04 16.15 1.87
C GLY A 128 -23.45 16.16 2.47
N ASP A 129 -24.15 17.30 2.45
CA ASP A 129 -25.53 17.40 2.94
C ASP A 129 -26.57 16.76 1.99
N SER A 130 -26.18 16.54 0.73
CA SER A 130 -27.08 16.13 -0.33
C SER A 130 -27.10 14.61 -0.51
N SER A 131 -28.12 14.10 -1.20
CA SER A 131 -28.16 12.69 -1.61
C SER A 131 -26.99 12.30 -2.52
N ALA A 132 -26.29 13.27 -3.13
CA ALA A 132 -25.09 13.01 -3.92
C ALA A 132 -23.98 12.36 -3.08
N ALA A 133 -23.93 12.60 -1.76
CA ALA A 133 -22.98 11.94 -0.87
C ALA A 133 -23.06 10.40 -0.92
N LEU A 134 -24.27 9.85 -1.12
CA LEU A 134 -24.49 8.40 -1.26
C LEU A 134 -23.94 7.85 -2.57
N VAL A 135 -23.84 8.69 -3.60
CA VAL A 135 -23.23 8.35 -4.89
C VAL A 135 -21.72 8.55 -4.84
N LEU A 136 -21.24 9.58 -4.16
CA LEU A 136 -19.81 9.91 -4.03
C LEU A 136 -19.05 8.91 -3.15
N ALA A 137 -19.68 8.39 -2.08
CA ALA A 137 -19.06 7.41 -1.19
C ALA A 137 -18.54 6.14 -1.90
N PRO A 138 -19.33 5.42 -2.73
CA PRO A 138 -18.82 4.26 -3.46
C PRO A 138 -17.82 4.62 -4.56
N LEU A 139 -17.76 5.87 -5.04
CA LEU A 139 -16.77 6.28 -6.05
C LEU A 139 -15.33 6.20 -5.54
N PHE A 140 -15.09 6.33 -4.22
CA PHE A 140 -13.74 6.08 -3.65
C PHE A 140 -13.31 4.63 -3.83
N LEU A 141 -14.25 3.68 -3.70
CA LEU A 141 -13.98 2.26 -3.94
C LEU A 141 -13.74 1.99 -5.43
N VAL A 142 -14.54 2.59 -6.31
CA VAL A 142 -14.32 2.51 -7.77
C VAL A 142 -12.94 3.06 -8.14
N LEU A 143 -12.56 4.21 -7.57
CA LEU A 143 -11.26 4.83 -7.78
C LEU A 143 -10.11 3.92 -7.31
N PHE A 144 -10.26 3.29 -6.13
CA PHE A 144 -9.33 2.30 -5.64
C PHE A 144 -9.22 1.09 -6.57
N MET A 145 -10.35 0.55 -7.03
CA MET A 145 -10.37 -0.60 -7.94
C MET A 145 -9.71 -0.28 -9.29
N ILE A 146 -9.91 0.93 -9.82
CA ILE A 146 -9.22 1.40 -11.04
C ILE A 146 -7.71 1.46 -10.81
N ALA A 147 -7.26 2.04 -9.69
CA ALA A 147 -5.85 2.10 -9.35
C ALA A 147 -5.24 0.69 -9.19
N ALA A 148 -5.92 -0.19 -8.45
CA ALA A 148 -5.50 -1.57 -8.23
C ALA A 148 -5.45 -2.37 -9.54
N ALA A 149 -6.46 -2.26 -10.40
CA ALA A 149 -6.48 -2.93 -11.70
C ALA A 149 -5.39 -2.41 -12.65
N THR A 150 -5.11 -1.11 -12.62
CA THR A 150 -4.05 -0.49 -13.43
C THR A 150 -2.67 -1.00 -12.99
N GLU A 151 -2.44 -1.12 -11.69
CA GLU A 151 -1.20 -1.70 -11.14
C GLU A 151 -1.10 -3.19 -11.45
N ALA A 152 -2.16 -3.96 -11.24
CA ALA A 152 -2.19 -5.41 -11.50
C ALA A 152 -1.96 -5.74 -12.99
N LYS A 153 -2.48 -4.91 -13.91
CA LYS A 153 -2.22 -5.09 -15.34
C LYS A 153 -0.74 -4.85 -15.68
N ARG A 154 -0.11 -3.87 -15.03
CA ARG A 154 1.29 -3.51 -15.29
C ARG A 154 2.28 -4.52 -14.72
N THR A 155 2.00 -5.06 -13.53
CA THR A 155 2.84 -6.13 -12.97
C THR A 155 2.81 -7.37 -13.85
N ARG A 156 1.64 -7.74 -14.38
CA ARG A 156 1.51 -8.85 -15.35
C ARG A 156 2.29 -8.61 -16.64
N THR A 157 2.25 -7.40 -17.20
CA THR A 157 3.02 -7.12 -18.43
C THR A 157 4.52 -7.15 -18.19
N ALA A 158 5.00 -6.63 -17.05
CA ALA A 158 6.42 -6.67 -16.71
C ALA A 158 6.90 -8.12 -16.51
N GLN A 159 6.11 -8.97 -15.86
CA GLN A 159 6.41 -10.40 -15.72
C GLN A 159 6.47 -11.12 -17.08
N ALA A 160 5.53 -10.84 -17.98
CA ALA A 160 5.53 -11.43 -19.32
C ALA A 160 6.76 -11.01 -20.15
N GLU A 161 7.22 -9.76 -20.02
CA GLU A 161 8.44 -9.28 -20.68
C GLU A 161 9.70 -9.95 -20.11
N GLU A 162 9.78 -10.13 -18.79
CA GLU A 162 10.89 -10.85 -18.15
C GLU A 162 10.94 -12.34 -18.54
N GLU A 163 9.79 -13.02 -18.59
CA GLU A 163 9.67 -14.41 -19.03
C GLU A 163 10.06 -14.58 -20.51
N ALA A 164 9.65 -13.64 -21.36
CA ALA A 164 10.02 -13.62 -22.78
C ALA A 164 11.54 -13.39 -22.97
N ALA A 165 12.12 -12.47 -22.20
CA ALA A 165 13.55 -12.20 -22.23
C ALA A 165 14.39 -13.39 -21.73
N GLN A 166 13.94 -14.09 -20.68
CA GLN A 166 14.61 -15.28 -20.17
C GLN A 166 14.55 -16.45 -21.17
N SER A 167 13.39 -16.67 -21.80
CA SER A 167 13.23 -17.71 -22.82
C SER A 167 14.16 -17.46 -24.02
N ALA A 168 14.25 -16.21 -24.49
CA ALA A 168 15.13 -15.84 -25.60
C ALA A 168 16.64 -16.04 -25.31
N VAL A 169 17.06 -15.88 -24.06
CA VAL A 169 18.45 -16.16 -23.65
C VAL A 169 18.72 -17.67 -23.66
N VAL A 170 17.80 -18.49 -23.12
CA VAL A 170 17.94 -19.96 -23.07
C VAL A 170 17.98 -20.56 -24.49
N ASP A 171 17.15 -20.06 -25.40
CA ASP A 171 17.10 -20.55 -26.79
C ASP A 171 18.31 -20.08 -27.63
N GLY A 172 18.96 -18.98 -27.25
CA GLY A 172 20.16 -18.45 -27.91
C GLY A 172 21.47 -19.13 -27.51
N GLU A 173 21.45 -19.99 -26.49
CA GLU A 173 22.62 -20.65 -25.90
C GLU A 173 22.71 -22.16 -26.24
N ALA A 174 21.92 -22.63 -27.20
CA ALA A 174 22.00 -24.00 -27.73
C ALA A 174 23.02 -24.09 -28.89
N PRO A 175 24.23 -24.64 -28.66
CA PRO A 175 25.18 -24.99 -29.73
C PRO A 175 24.73 -26.20 -30.57
#